data_AF-A0A641RT71-F1
#
_entry.id   AF-A0A641RT71-F1
#
_cell.length_a   1.000
_cell.length_b   1.000
_cell.length_c   1.000
_cell.angle_alpha   90.00
_cell.angle_beta   90.00
_cell.angle_gamma   90.00
#
_symmetry.space_group_name_H-M   'P 1'
#
loop_
_entity.id
_entity.type
_entity.pdbx_description
1 polymer ?
#
loop_
_entity_poly.entity_id
_entity_poly.type
_entity_poly.pdbx_seq_one_letter_code
_entity_poly.pdbx_strand_id
1 'polypeptide(L)' 'IRGRMSHHDGTNYVLYRVAENRDDAERIAAKIYNYEIDENGFRQVTRSLHPYVAAVYGWKTLQDNLVQVK' A
#
# COMPACT_ATOMS: atom_id res chain seq x y z
N ILE A 1 -2.44 4.72 0.78
CA ILE A 1 -3.84 5.11 1.11
C ILE A 1 -4.43 3.98 1.93
N ARG A 2 -5.24 4.29 2.95
CA ARG A 2 -6.00 3.30 3.71
C ARG A 2 -7.48 3.45 3.38
N GLY A 3 -8.12 2.36 3.02
CA GLY A 3 -9.57 2.29 2.82
C GLY A 3 -10.23 1.68 4.06
N ARG A 4 -11.39 2.20 4.42
CA ARG A 4 -12.32 1.55 5.37
C ARG A 4 -13.52 1.09 4.56
N MET A 5 -13.84 -0.20 4.64
CA MET A 5 -15.00 -0.77 3.95
C MET A 5 -15.97 -1.30 5.00
N SER A 6 -17.19 -0.79 4.99
CA SER A 6 -18.27 -1.31 5.83
C SER A 6 -19.01 -2.41 5.07
N HIS A 7 -18.99 -3.62 5.60
CA HIS A 7 -19.74 -4.76 5.10
C HIS A 7 -20.68 -5.28 6.20
N HIS A 8 -21.67 -6.10 5.83
CA HIS A 8 -22.70 -6.58 6.77
C HIS A 8 -22.12 -7.36 7.97
N ASP A 9 -20.94 -7.94 7.80
CA ASP A 9 -20.20 -8.71 8.82
C ASP A 9 -19.12 -7.91 9.56
N GLY A 10 -18.94 -6.63 9.24
CA GLY A 10 -18.00 -5.77 9.97
C GLY A 10 -17.35 -4.65 9.17
N THR A 11 -16.34 -4.05 9.77
CA THR A 11 -15.49 -3.04 9.12
C THR A 11 -14.17 -3.67 8.71
N ASN A 12 -13.88 -3.66 7.42
CA ASN A 12 -12.61 -4.11 6.85
C ASN A 12 -11.67 -2.92 6.62
N TYR A 13 -10.38 -3.11 6.92
CA TYR A 13 -9.32 -2.12 6.68
C TYR A 13 -8.44 -2.59 5.52
N VAL A 14 -8.33 -1.76 4.48
CA VAL A 14 -7.61 -2.11 3.24
C VAL A 14 -6.39 -1.20 3.04
N LEU A 15 -5.27 -1.79 2.65
CA LEU A 15 -4.05 -1.07 2.28
C LEU A 15 -3.87 -1.09 0.76
N TYR A 16 -3.86 0.09 0.13
CA TYR A 16 -3.55 0.20 -1.31
C TYR A 16 -2.05 0.32 -1.53
N ARG A 17 -1.47 -0.68 -2.21
CA ARG A 17 -0.04 -0.89 -2.41
C ARG A 17 0.29 -1.28 -3.86
N VAL A 18 1.56 -1.13 -4.23
CA VAL A 18 2.10 -1.42 -5.57
C VAL A 18 3.32 -2.33 -5.43
N ALA A 19 3.34 -3.44 -6.17
CA ALA A 19 4.53 -4.29 -6.34
C ALA A 19 5.41 -3.75 -7.47
N GLU A 20 6.65 -4.20 -7.56
CA GLU A 20 7.57 -3.76 -8.62
C GLU A 20 7.15 -4.23 -10.01
N ASN A 21 6.76 -5.49 -10.11
CA ASN A 21 6.33 -6.15 -11.35
C ASN A 21 5.23 -7.18 -11.05
N ARG A 22 4.73 -7.80 -12.12
CA ARG A 22 3.63 -8.77 -12.04
C ARG A 22 4.03 -10.05 -11.30
N ASP A 23 5.21 -10.59 -11.57
CA ASP A 23 5.68 -11.84 -10.97
C ASP A 23 5.83 -11.68 -9.44
N ASP A 24 6.34 -10.54 -8.99
CA ASP A 24 6.40 -10.20 -7.58
C ASP A 24 5.01 -10.07 -6.96
N ALA A 25 4.06 -9.45 -7.67
CA ALA A 25 2.68 -9.37 -7.19
C ALA A 25 2.05 -10.77 -7.02
N GLU A 26 2.25 -11.67 -7.97
CA GLU A 26 1.74 -13.04 -7.91
C GLU A 26 2.37 -13.83 -6.75
N ARG A 27 3.69 -13.70 -6.56
CA ARG A 27 4.40 -14.33 -5.43
C ARG A 27 3.94 -13.79 -4.08
N ILE A 28 3.76 -12.48 -3.95
CA ILE A 28 3.25 -11.86 -2.73
C ILE A 28 1.82 -12.33 -2.45
N ALA A 29 0.96 -12.40 -3.47
CA ALA A 29 -0.41 -12.89 -3.34
C ALA A 29 -0.45 -14.35 -2.85
N ALA A 30 0.42 -15.22 -3.38
CA ALA A 30 0.55 -16.60 -2.91
C ALA A 30 0.95 -16.68 -1.42
N LYS A 31 1.92 -15.86 -1.00
CA LYS A 31 2.32 -15.79 0.42
C LYS A 31 1.21 -15.32 1.33
N ILE A 32 0.40 -14.34 0.89
CA ILE A 32 -0.78 -13.88 1.65
C ILE A 32 -1.79 -15.02 1.79
N TYR A 33 -2.09 -15.73 0.69
CA TYR A 33 -3.02 -16.84 0.68
C TYR A 33 -2.59 -17.98 1.62
N ASN A 34 -1.29 -18.26 1.68
CA ASN A 34 -0.72 -19.31 2.53
C ASN A 34 -0.38 -18.86 3.96
N TYR A 35 -0.70 -17.62 4.35
CA TYR A 35 -0.36 -17.03 5.66
C TYR A 35 1.16 -16.99 5.95
N GLU A 36 2.00 -16.90 4.92
CA GLU A 36 3.47 -16.91 5.02
C GLU A 36 4.09 -15.51 5.14
N ILE A 37 3.27 -14.46 5.06
CA ILE A 37 3.72 -13.07 5.16
C ILE A 37 2.78 -12.29 6.08
N ASP A 38 3.37 -11.54 7.00
CA ASP A 38 2.66 -10.63 7.88
C ASP A 38 2.56 -9.22 7.27
N GLU A 39 1.87 -8.30 7.95
CA GLU A 39 1.71 -6.95 7.45
C GLU A 39 3.04 -6.20 7.31
N ASN A 40 4.00 -6.46 8.20
CA ASN A 40 5.32 -5.80 8.17
C ASN A 40 6.13 -6.27 6.95
N GLY A 41 6.20 -7.58 6.71
CA GLY A 41 6.82 -8.16 5.53
C GLY A 41 6.15 -7.66 4.26
N PHE A 42 4.81 -7.63 4.21
CA PHE A 42 4.05 -7.10 3.08
C PHE A 42 4.39 -5.62 2.81
N ARG A 43 4.56 -4.80 3.86
CA ARG A 43 4.95 -3.39 3.72
C ARG A 43 6.37 -3.21 3.20
N GLN A 44 7.29 -4.12 3.50
CA GLN A 44 8.68 -4.06 3.02
C GLN A 44 8.79 -4.39 1.52
N VAL A 45 8.00 -5.34 1.02
CA VAL A 45 8.06 -5.81 -0.39
C VAL A 45 7.08 -5.09 -1.32
N THR A 46 6.35 -4.10 -0.81
CA THR A 46 5.44 -3.27 -1.61
C THR A 46 5.69 -1.80 -1.36
N ARG A 47 5.20 -0.93 -2.24
CA ARG A 47 5.21 0.54 -2.07
C ARG A 47 3.81 1.07 -1.84
N SER A 48 3.69 2.21 -1.14
CA SER A 48 2.38 2.86 -0.93
C SER A 48 1.86 3.39 -2.25
N LEU A 49 0.57 3.22 -2.54
CA LEU A 49 -0.05 3.88 -3.69
C LEU A 49 -0.24 5.40 -3.46
N HIS A 50 -0.09 5.87 -2.21
CA HIS A 50 -0.33 7.27 -1.85
C HIS A 50 0.47 8.29 -2.68
N PRO A 51 1.79 8.14 -2.92
CA PRO A 51 2.54 9.11 -3.70
C PRO A 51 2.03 9.25 -5.13
N TYR A 52 1.64 8.13 -5.77
CA TYR A 52 1.10 8.14 -7.13
C TYR A 52 -0.25 8.88 -7.20
N VAL A 53 -1.15 8.60 -6.25
CA VAL A 53 -2.45 9.28 -6.18
C VAL A 53 -2.28 10.75 -5.83
N ALA A 54 -1.38 11.07 -4.90
CA ALA A 54 -1.08 12.44 -4.53
C ALA A 54 -0.59 13.26 -5.73
N ALA A 55 0.22 12.68 -6.62
CA ALA A 55 0.65 13.34 -7.85
C ALA A 55 -0.51 13.66 -8.81
N VAL A 56 -1.51 12.77 -8.92
CA VAL A 56 -2.69 13.00 -9.78
C VAL A 56 -3.58 14.13 -9.24
N TYR A 57 -3.76 14.19 -7.92
CA TYR A 57 -4.67 15.15 -7.28
C TYR A 57 -3.98 16.39 -6.70
N GLY A 58 -2.66 16.52 -6.86
CA GLY A 58 -1.88 17.65 -6.31
C GLY A 58 -1.79 17.67 -4.78
N TRP A 59 -1.87 16.53 -4.11
CA TRP A 59 -1.77 16.45 -2.65
C TRP A 59 -0.30 16.49 -2.21
N LYS A 60 -0.02 17.17 -1.10
CA LYS A 60 1.32 17.15 -0.50
C LYS A 60 1.59 15.81 0.16
N THR A 61 2.79 15.29 -0.05
CA THR A 61 3.29 14.07 0.58
C THR A 61 4.36 14.39 1.61
N LEU A 62 4.64 13.43 2.51
CA LEU A 62 5.76 13.55 3.45
C LEU A 62 7.10 13.73 2.73
N GLN A 63 7.22 13.21 1.51
CA GLN A 63 8.42 13.31 0.70
C GLN A 63 8.64 14.74 0.21
N ASP A 64 7.57 15.44 -0.17
CA ASP A 64 7.62 16.87 -0.50
C ASP A 64 8.05 17.70 0.70
N ASN A 65 7.56 17.36 1.90
CA ASN A 65 7.92 18.05 3.13
C ASN A 65 9.40 17.84 3.51
N LEU A 66 9.99 16.69 3.19
CA LEU A 66 11.43 16.42 3.41
C LEU A 66 12.34 17.18 2.44
N VAL A 67 11.86 17.50 1.24
CA VAL A 67 12.61 18.31 0.25
C VAL A 67 12.62 19.80 0.64
N GLN A 68 11.58 20.28 1.32
CA GLN A 68 11.47 21.68 1.75
C GLN A 68 12.29 22.04 3.00
N VAL A 69 12.91 21.05 3.67
CA VAL A 69 13.72 21.25 4.89
C VAL A 69 15.23 21.17 4.58
N LYS A 70 15.62 21.40 3.33
CA LYS A 70 17.03 21.54 2.90
C LYS A 70 17.31 22.97 2.49
#